data_AF-A0A947CUL0-F1
#
_entry.id   AF-A0A947CUL0-F1
#
_cell.length_a   1.000
_cell.length_b   1.000
_cell.length_c   1.000
_cell.angle_alpha   90.00
_cell.angle_beta   90.00
_cell.angle_gamma   90.00
#
_symmetry.space_group_name_H-M   'P 1'
#
loop_
_entity.id
_entity.type
_entity.pdbx_description
1 polymer ?
#
loop_
_entity_poly.entity_id
_entity_poly.type
_entity_poly.pdbx_seq_one_letter_code
_entity_poly.pdbx_strand_id
1 'polypeptide(L)'
;MSRRRYAPVFLLGMLMLTGLACTENPVGRRCFVGNVPDGGAGQQAIVASPALECPSRTCLRQPLQGSLPEGSQFADLCTDDCSAASDCDRVPESPCVTGFTCAIPVVVGPFCCRKLCVCKDYLVIPDGGVSTPASCDPDNSANTCCNLPGRNSLPECQ
;
A
#
# COMPACT_ATOMS: atom_id res chain seq x y z
N MET A 1 -18.75 -76.07 -6.88
CA MET A 1 -19.09 -74.83 -6.16
C MET A 1 -17.79 -74.09 -5.85
N SER A 2 -17.50 -72.98 -6.54
CA SER A 2 -16.39 -72.09 -6.19
C SER A 2 -16.80 -70.66 -6.53
N ARG A 3 -17.00 -69.82 -5.50
CA ARG A 3 -17.53 -68.45 -5.62
C ARG A 3 -16.39 -67.46 -5.81
N ARG A 4 -16.34 -66.80 -6.97
CA ARG A 4 -15.47 -65.64 -7.23
C ARG A 4 -15.99 -64.44 -6.45
N ARG A 5 -15.13 -63.83 -5.63
CA ARG A 5 -15.40 -62.59 -4.89
C ARG A 5 -15.06 -61.40 -5.81
N TYR A 6 -16.04 -60.55 -6.10
CA TYR A 6 -15.84 -59.27 -6.78
C TYR A 6 -15.66 -58.17 -5.72
N ALA A 7 -14.54 -57.46 -5.78
CA ALA A 7 -14.29 -56.26 -4.97
C ALA A 7 -14.79 -55.03 -5.75
N PRO A 8 -15.62 -54.15 -5.15
CA PRO A 8 -16.02 -52.90 -5.81
C PRO A 8 -14.97 -51.82 -5.53
N VAL A 9 -14.34 -51.33 -6.59
CA VAL A 9 -13.49 -50.14 -6.59
C VAL A 9 -14.40 -48.90 -6.60
N PHE A 10 -14.59 -48.28 -5.44
CA PHE A 10 -15.22 -46.96 -5.33
C PHE A 10 -14.17 -45.88 -5.64
N LEU A 11 -14.17 -45.40 -6.87
CA LEU A 11 -13.39 -44.23 -7.31
C LEU A 11 -14.14 -42.95 -6.90
N LEU A 12 -13.75 -42.38 -5.76
CA LEU A 12 -14.21 -41.08 -5.28
C LEU A 12 -13.53 -39.97 -6.11
N GLY A 13 -14.30 -39.34 -7.02
CA GLY A 13 -13.86 -38.17 -7.78
C GLY A 13 -13.89 -36.91 -6.91
N MET A 14 -12.73 -36.47 -6.43
CA MET A 14 -12.55 -35.20 -5.72
C MET A 14 -12.42 -34.07 -6.76
N LEU A 15 -13.52 -33.34 -6.99
CA LEU A 15 -13.53 -32.15 -7.83
C LEU A 15 -12.91 -30.98 -7.03
N MET A 16 -11.62 -30.71 -7.23
CA MET A 16 -10.93 -29.55 -6.67
C MET A 16 -11.43 -28.28 -7.36
N LEU A 17 -12.39 -27.56 -6.76
CA LEU A 17 -12.62 -26.15 -7.07
C LEU A 17 -11.45 -25.34 -6.51
N THR A 18 -10.45 -25.06 -7.35
CA THR A 18 -9.43 -24.04 -7.05
C THR A 18 -10.09 -22.68 -7.22
N GLY A 19 -10.47 -22.07 -6.09
CA GLY A 19 -10.92 -20.69 -6.07
C GLY A 19 -9.81 -19.77 -6.55
N LEU A 20 -10.02 -19.09 -7.67
CA LEU A 20 -9.32 -17.85 -7.99
C LEU A 20 -9.67 -16.87 -6.87
N ALA A 21 -8.81 -16.78 -5.86
CA ALA A 21 -8.86 -15.67 -4.92
C ALA A 21 -8.59 -14.41 -5.73
N CYS A 22 -9.65 -13.72 -6.14
CA CYS A 22 -9.56 -12.35 -6.62
C CYS A 22 -9.03 -11.53 -5.45
N THR A 23 -7.70 -11.44 -5.32
CA THR A 23 -7.06 -10.44 -4.48
C THR A 23 -7.34 -9.11 -5.16
N GLU A 24 -8.45 -8.47 -4.82
CA GLU A 24 -8.72 -7.11 -5.29
C GLU A 24 -7.59 -6.23 -4.76
N ASN A 25 -6.69 -5.82 -5.66
CA ASN A 25 -5.64 -4.89 -5.27
C ASN A 25 -6.28 -3.53 -4.97
N PRO A 26 -6.14 -2.98 -3.75
CA PRO A 26 -6.75 -1.70 -3.38
C PRO A 26 -6.03 -0.47 -3.97
N VAL A 27 -4.80 -0.65 -4.48
CA VAL A 27 -3.89 0.46 -4.78
C VAL A 27 -4.35 1.23 -6.02
N GLY A 28 -4.46 2.55 -5.84
CA GLY A 28 -4.70 3.49 -6.93
C GLY A 28 -6.14 3.78 -7.27
N ARG A 29 -7.12 3.23 -6.53
CA ARG A 29 -8.51 3.71 -6.55
C ARG A 29 -8.57 5.13 -6.01
N ARG A 30 -9.46 5.98 -6.54
CA ARG A 30 -9.66 7.32 -5.98
C ARG A 30 -10.32 7.24 -4.60
N CYS A 31 -9.91 8.10 -3.71
CA CYS A 31 -10.51 8.26 -2.39
C CYS A 31 -10.55 9.74 -2.00
N PHE A 32 -10.92 10.04 -0.76
CA PHE A 32 -11.02 11.40 -0.25
C PHE A 32 -10.39 11.53 1.14
N VAL A 33 -9.34 12.34 1.25
CA VAL A 33 -8.64 12.60 2.53
C VAL A 33 -9.37 13.62 3.42
N GLY A 34 -10.46 14.23 2.94
CA GLY A 34 -11.17 15.30 3.66
C GLY A 34 -10.82 16.71 3.19
N ASN A 35 -11.50 17.70 3.77
CA ASN A 35 -11.14 19.12 3.61
C ASN A 35 -9.90 19.41 4.46
N VAL A 36 -8.73 19.26 3.85
CA VAL A 36 -7.47 19.72 4.45
C VAL A 36 -7.41 21.24 4.25
N PRO A 37 -7.29 22.06 5.31
CA PRO A 37 -7.22 23.50 5.16
C PRO A 37 -6.10 23.89 4.19
N ASP A 38 -6.41 24.80 3.25
CA ASP A 38 -5.58 25.18 2.10
C ASP A 38 -4.19 25.77 2.45
N GLY A 39 -3.87 25.95 3.73
CA GLY A 39 -2.58 26.48 4.21
C GLY A 39 -1.37 25.55 4.05
N GLY A 40 -1.56 24.33 3.55
CA GLY A 40 -0.48 23.36 3.30
C GLY A 40 -0.91 22.08 2.58
N ALA A 41 -2.16 22.02 2.10
CA ALA A 41 -2.84 20.81 1.61
C ALA A 41 -2.25 20.18 0.32
N GLY A 42 -1.26 20.82 -0.31
CA GLY A 42 -0.56 20.30 -1.49
C GLY A 42 0.95 20.06 -1.29
N GLN A 43 1.50 20.41 -0.13
CA GLN A 43 2.96 20.35 0.12
C GLN A 43 3.39 19.19 1.01
N GLN A 44 2.45 18.56 1.71
CA GLN A 44 2.72 17.47 2.65
C GLN A 44 1.90 16.24 2.31
N ALA A 45 2.45 15.07 2.61
CA ALA A 45 1.71 13.83 2.50
C ALA A 45 0.72 13.71 3.66
N ILE A 46 -0.49 13.26 3.35
CA ILE A 46 -1.56 13.09 4.34
C ILE A 46 -2.16 11.71 4.16
N VAL A 47 -2.23 10.97 5.26
CA VAL A 47 -2.84 9.66 5.31
C VAL A 47 -4.14 9.75 6.09
N ALA A 48 -5.27 9.50 5.42
CA ALA A 48 -6.56 9.33 6.07
C ALA A 48 -6.78 7.84 6.36
N SER A 49 -7.05 7.54 7.63
CA SER A 49 -7.46 6.22 8.09
C SER A 49 -8.38 6.34 9.31
N PRO A 50 -9.52 5.64 9.35
CA PRO A 50 -10.00 4.74 8.32
C PRO A 50 -10.62 5.48 7.11
N ALA A 51 -10.20 5.12 5.89
CA ALA A 51 -10.87 5.50 4.65
C ALA A 51 -11.84 4.39 4.26
N LEU A 52 -13.15 4.64 4.37
CA LEU A 52 -14.18 3.60 4.20
C LEU A 52 -14.34 3.15 2.74
N GLU A 53 -13.94 4.00 1.80
CA GLU A 53 -13.97 3.77 0.36
C GLU A 53 -12.80 2.91 -0.14
N CYS A 54 -11.72 2.82 0.64
CA CYS A 54 -10.55 2.02 0.29
C CYS A 54 -10.66 0.62 0.91
N PRO A 55 -10.49 -0.47 0.14
CA PRO A 55 -10.46 -1.81 0.71
C PRO A 55 -9.34 -1.98 1.76
N SER A 56 -8.19 -1.32 1.54
CA SER A 56 -7.06 -1.23 2.48
C SER A 56 -7.30 -0.30 3.67
N ARG A 57 -8.46 0.38 3.74
CA ARG A 57 -8.81 1.36 4.79
C ARG A 57 -7.89 2.57 4.88
N THR A 58 -7.07 2.80 3.85
CA THR A 58 -6.02 3.83 3.86
C THR A 58 -6.06 4.63 2.58
N CYS A 59 -6.21 5.95 2.70
CA CYS A 59 -6.22 6.90 1.61
C CYS A 59 -5.03 7.85 1.75
N LEU A 60 -4.27 8.03 0.68
CA LEU A 60 -3.06 8.85 0.65
C LEU A 60 -3.22 10.02 -0.31
N ARG A 61 -3.04 11.23 0.22
CA ARG A 61 -2.69 12.41 -0.57
C ARG A 61 -1.19 12.57 -0.55
N GLN A 62 -0.53 12.34 -1.68
CA GLN A 62 0.90 12.58 -1.83
C GLN A 62 1.12 13.96 -2.48
N PRO A 63 2.04 14.81 -2.00
CA PRO A 63 2.34 16.07 -2.65
C PRO A 63 2.96 15.83 -4.03
N LEU A 64 2.55 16.64 -5.01
CA LEU A 64 3.08 16.58 -6.37
C LEU A 64 4.48 17.18 -6.41
N GLN A 65 5.47 16.35 -6.73
CA GLN A 65 6.85 16.77 -6.96
C GLN A 65 7.09 16.88 -8.48
N GLY A 66 6.85 18.07 -9.04
CA GLY A 66 7.06 18.34 -10.47
C GLY A 66 5.77 18.35 -11.30
N SER A 67 5.88 18.01 -12.58
CA SER A 67 4.76 17.98 -13.53
C SER A 67 4.23 16.57 -13.74
N LEU A 68 2.91 16.42 -13.83
CA LEU A 68 2.28 15.16 -14.18
C LEU A 68 2.60 14.74 -15.62
N PRO A 69 2.85 13.45 -15.89
CA PRO A 69 2.93 12.93 -17.25
C PRO A 69 1.56 12.98 -17.94
N GLU A 70 1.57 12.92 -19.27
CA GLU A 70 0.34 12.89 -20.08
C GLU A 70 -0.57 11.72 -19.68
N GLY A 71 -1.87 12.00 -19.52
CA GLY A 71 -2.88 11.03 -19.10
C GLY A 71 -2.98 10.81 -17.59
N SER A 72 -1.99 11.26 -16.81
CA SER A 72 -2.06 11.22 -15.34
C SER A 72 -2.95 12.32 -14.78
N GLN A 73 -3.54 12.08 -13.61
CA GLN A 73 -4.30 13.09 -12.88
C GLN A 73 -3.90 13.10 -11.42
N PHE A 74 -3.78 14.30 -10.84
CA PHE A 74 -3.59 14.46 -9.40
C PHE A 74 -4.88 14.10 -8.67
N ALA A 75 -4.81 13.18 -7.72
CA ALA A 75 -5.93 12.74 -6.91
C ALA A 75 -5.42 12.13 -5.60
N ASP A 76 -6.32 12.02 -4.62
CA ASP A 76 -6.11 11.17 -3.46
C ASP A 76 -6.34 9.72 -3.87
N LEU A 77 -5.42 8.84 -3.48
CA LEU A 77 -5.42 7.46 -3.93
C LEU A 77 -5.40 6.49 -2.75
N CYS A 78 -6.22 5.47 -2.83
CA CYS A 78 -6.14 4.31 -1.95
C CYS A 78 -4.74 3.72 -2.07
N THR A 79 -4.15 3.44 -0.93
CA THR A 79 -2.80 2.88 -0.82
C THR A 79 -2.82 1.69 0.14
N ASP A 80 -1.75 0.92 0.16
CA ASP A 80 -1.58 -0.20 1.07
C ASP A 80 -0.12 -0.26 1.55
N ASP A 81 0.13 -1.02 2.62
CA ASP A 81 1.49 -1.31 3.06
C ASP A 81 2.24 -2.12 2.02
N CYS A 82 3.55 -1.88 1.90
CA CYS A 82 4.39 -2.58 0.94
C CYS A 82 5.79 -2.82 1.51
N SER A 83 6.47 -3.83 0.97
CA SER A 83 7.89 -4.09 1.21
C SER A 83 8.75 -3.75 -0.02
N ALA A 84 8.19 -3.94 -1.21
CA ALA A 84 8.80 -3.70 -2.51
C ALA A 84 7.80 -3.09 -3.52
N ALA A 85 8.31 -2.52 -4.61
CA ALA A 85 7.47 -1.93 -5.65
C ALA A 85 6.55 -2.96 -6.34
N SER A 86 6.92 -4.25 -6.33
CA SER A 86 6.09 -5.35 -6.84
C SER A 86 4.83 -5.61 -6.03
N ASP A 87 4.73 -5.08 -4.81
CA ASP A 87 3.53 -5.23 -3.97
C ASP A 87 2.42 -4.24 -4.38
N CYS A 88 2.76 -3.27 -5.24
CA CYS A 88 1.93 -2.12 -5.56
C CYS A 88 1.28 -2.22 -6.95
N ASP A 89 0.61 -3.35 -7.23
CA ASP A 89 -0.14 -3.48 -8.49
C ASP A 89 -1.31 -2.50 -8.51
N ARG A 90 -1.37 -1.66 -9.54
CA ARG A 90 -2.46 -0.67 -9.64
C ARG A 90 -3.74 -1.32 -10.12
N VAL A 91 -4.87 -0.79 -9.67
CA VAL A 91 -6.15 -1.00 -10.36
C VAL A 91 -6.13 -0.39 -11.76
N PRO A 92 -6.83 -0.99 -12.75
CA PRO A 92 -6.88 -0.47 -14.11
C PRO A 92 -7.41 0.96 -14.21
N GLU A 93 -8.38 1.32 -13.37
CA GLU A 93 -9.02 2.64 -13.30
C GLU A 93 -8.17 3.74 -12.63
N SER A 94 -6.97 3.40 -12.15
CA SER A 94 -6.11 4.36 -11.45
C SER A 94 -5.72 5.51 -12.37
N PRO A 95 -5.77 6.78 -11.89
CA PRO A 95 -5.26 7.91 -12.64
C PRO A 95 -3.72 7.98 -12.66
N CYS A 96 -3.03 7.08 -11.95
CA CYS A 96 -1.57 6.96 -11.97
C CYS A 96 -1.12 6.10 -13.16
N VAL A 97 -0.41 6.69 -14.12
CA VAL A 97 -0.08 6.04 -15.39
C VAL A 97 1.25 5.31 -15.37
N THR A 98 2.27 5.83 -14.66
CA THR A 98 3.59 5.16 -14.58
C THR A 98 3.66 4.08 -13.47
N GLY A 99 2.55 3.87 -12.77
CA GLY A 99 2.41 2.87 -11.71
C GLY A 99 2.87 3.35 -10.34
N PHE A 100 2.96 2.43 -9.40
CA PHE A 100 3.25 2.72 -8.01
C PHE A 100 4.61 2.19 -7.59
N THR A 101 5.20 2.83 -6.60
CA THR A 101 6.45 2.41 -5.95
C THR A 101 6.24 2.29 -4.46
N CYS A 102 7.07 1.50 -3.80
CA CYS A 102 7.04 1.35 -2.37
C CYS A 102 7.94 2.38 -1.70
N ALA A 103 7.36 3.33 -0.98
CA ALA A 103 8.07 4.47 -0.39
C ALA A 103 7.47 4.89 0.95
N ILE A 104 8.19 5.72 1.70
CA ILE A 104 7.71 6.30 2.97
C ILE A 104 7.16 7.70 2.67
N PRO A 105 5.83 7.90 2.66
CA PRO A 105 5.26 9.22 2.36
C PRO A 105 5.28 10.14 3.58
N VAL A 106 5.24 9.60 4.80
CA VAL A 106 5.07 10.36 6.04
C VAL A 106 6.15 9.98 7.05
N VAL A 107 6.73 10.98 7.72
CA VAL A 107 7.80 10.81 8.72
C VAL A 107 7.40 11.20 10.14
N VAL A 108 6.16 11.68 10.33
CA VAL A 108 5.60 12.10 11.62
C VAL A 108 4.17 11.57 11.80
N GLY A 109 3.75 11.37 13.05
CA GLY A 109 2.40 10.90 13.36
C GLY A 109 2.21 9.38 13.20
N PRO A 110 0.95 8.88 13.23
CA PRO A 110 0.66 7.44 13.36
C PRO A 110 1.16 6.58 12.19
N PHE A 111 1.36 7.19 11.02
CA PHE A 111 1.85 6.53 9.81
C PHE A 111 3.33 6.82 9.52
N CYS A 112 4.05 7.44 10.46
CA CYS A 112 5.47 7.74 10.30
C CYS A 112 6.25 6.49 9.91
N CYS A 113 7.18 6.61 8.96
CA CYS A 113 8.13 5.56 8.58
C CYS A 113 7.51 4.22 8.11
N ARG A 114 6.21 4.20 7.83
CA ARG A 114 5.56 3.08 7.14
C ARG A 114 5.80 3.21 5.65
N LYS A 115 6.08 2.09 5.02
CA LYS A 115 6.18 1.99 3.56
C LYS A 115 4.79 1.77 2.99
N LEU A 116 4.37 2.67 2.12
CA LEU A 116 3.07 2.64 1.44
C LEU A 116 3.29 2.68 -0.07
N CYS A 117 2.30 2.20 -0.83
CA CYS A 117 2.30 2.31 -2.28
C CYS A 117 2.02 3.76 -2.72
N VAL A 118 3.00 4.41 -3.33
CA VAL A 118 2.94 5.81 -3.77
C VAL A 118 2.96 5.89 -5.29
N CYS A 119 2.07 6.69 -5.86
CA CYS A 119 2.04 6.92 -7.30
C CYS A 119 3.35 7.57 -7.76
N LYS A 120 4.02 6.95 -8.74
CA LYS A 120 5.29 7.45 -9.27
C LYS A 120 5.15 8.78 -10.01
N ASP A 121 3.98 9.06 -10.59
CA ASP A 121 3.69 10.32 -11.29
C ASP A 121 3.75 11.54 -10.35
N TYR A 122 3.69 11.33 -9.04
CA TYR A 122 3.72 12.40 -8.04
C TYR A 122 5.12 12.62 -7.45
N LEU A 123 6.11 11.83 -7.87
CA LEU A 123 7.45 11.82 -7.29
C LEU A 123 8.51 12.20 -8.33
N VAL A 124 9.57 12.86 -7.88
CA VAL A 124 10.83 12.87 -8.60
C VAL A 124 11.65 11.67 -8.12
N ILE A 125 11.77 10.64 -8.97
CA ILE A 125 12.49 9.41 -8.63
C ILE A 125 13.91 9.48 -9.20
N PRO A 126 14.96 9.58 -8.37
CA PRO A 126 16.34 9.59 -8.84
C PRO A 126 16.79 8.20 -9.31
N ASP A 127 17.91 8.15 -10.02
CA ASP A 127 18.56 6.89 -10.40
C ASP A 127 18.87 6.06 -9.14
N GLY A 128 18.25 4.89 -9.04
CA GLY A 128 18.33 4.02 -7.85
C GLY A 128 17.05 3.97 -6.99
N GLY A 129 16.03 4.76 -7.30
CA GLY A 129 14.72 4.71 -6.66
C GLY A 129 14.54 5.69 -5.50
N VAL A 130 13.45 5.53 -4.74
CA VAL A 130 13.13 6.42 -3.61
C VAL A 130 13.89 5.94 -2.36
N SER A 131 14.82 6.76 -1.87
CA SER A 131 15.57 6.45 -0.65
C SER A 131 14.72 6.59 0.61
N THR A 132 14.98 5.75 1.62
CA THR A 132 14.45 5.94 2.97
C THR A 132 14.87 7.31 3.52
N PRO A 133 13.92 8.14 4.02
CA PRO A 133 14.28 9.40 4.67
C PRO A 133 15.18 9.18 5.88
N ALA A 134 16.15 10.07 6.11
CA ALA A 134 17.04 9.98 7.30
C ALA A 134 16.26 10.04 8.62
N SER A 135 15.10 10.71 8.63
CA SER A 135 14.14 10.72 9.74
C SER A 135 13.38 9.41 9.91
N CYS A 136 13.72 8.36 9.17
CA CYS A 136 13.21 7.00 9.29
C CYS A 136 14.34 5.96 9.35
N ASP A 137 15.55 6.41 9.65
CA ASP A 137 16.67 5.54 10.00
C ASP A 137 16.39 4.86 11.36
N PRO A 138 16.31 3.52 11.43
CA PRO A 138 16.09 2.81 12.68
C PRO A 138 17.26 2.93 13.67
N ASP A 139 18.47 3.19 13.17
CA ASP A 139 19.68 3.33 14.00
C ASP A 139 19.76 4.73 14.65
N ASN A 140 18.92 5.67 14.21
CA ASN A 140 18.82 6.98 14.83
C ASN A 140 17.99 6.91 16.13
N SER A 141 18.69 6.91 17.27
CA SER A 141 18.07 6.88 18.60
C SER A 141 17.26 8.13 18.96
N ALA A 142 17.45 9.25 18.24
CA ALA A 142 16.65 10.46 18.44
C ALA A 142 15.28 10.40 17.74
N ASN A 143 15.02 9.35 16.96
CA ASN A 143 13.76 9.18 16.25
C ASN A 143 12.65 8.64 17.17
N THR A 144 11.57 9.41 17.29
CA THR A 144 10.41 9.10 18.12
C THR A 144 9.29 8.37 17.36
N CYS A 145 9.53 7.96 16.10
CA CYS A 145 8.52 7.25 15.33
C CYS A 145 8.26 5.84 15.88
N CYS A 146 7.04 5.59 16.33
CA CYS A 146 6.63 4.32 16.94
C CYS A 146 6.59 3.13 15.98
N ASN A 147 6.59 3.35 14.67
CA ASN A 147 6.58 2.28 13.67
C ASN A 147 7.99 1.73 13.36
N LEU A 148 9.05 2.28 13.96
CA LEU A 148 10.40 1.76 13.79
C LEU A 148 10.68 0.57 14.72
N PRO A 149 11.53 -0.39 14.31
CA PRO A 149 11.90 -1.53 15.14
C PRO A 149 12.43 -1.12 16.52
N GLY A 150 11.97 -1.81 17.57
CA GLY A 150 12.45 -1.60 18.94
C GLY A 150 11.87 -0.36 19.64
N ARG A 151 10.85 0.30 19.07
CA ARG A 151 10.19 1.49 19.65
C ARG A 151 8.90 1.19 20.41
N ASN A 152 8.37 -0.02 20.31
CA ASN A 152 7.10 -0.45 20.89
C ASN A 152 7.04 -0.32 22.44
N SER A 153 8.19 -0.24 23.10
CA SER A 153 8.30 -0.09 24.55
C SER A 153 8.41 1.36 25.02
N LEU A 154 8.50 2.33 24.11
CA LEU A 154 8.55 3.74 24.46
C LEU A 154 7.19 4.22 24.99
N PRO A 155 7.16 5.05 26.05
CA PRO A 155 5.91 5.55 26.64
C PRO A 155 4.98 6.25 25.64
N GLU A 156 5.54 6.99 24.67
CA GLU A 156 4.79 7.69 23.63
C GLU A 156 4.17 6.74 22.57
N CYS A 157 4.51 5.46 22.61
CA CYS A 157 4.04 4.42 21.69
C CYS A 157 3.04 3.45 22.32
N GLN A 158 2.59 3.72 23.56
CA GLN A 158 1.66 2.89 24.34
C GLN A 158 0.27 3.50 24.43
#